data_AF-A0A8R7VCK6-F1
#
_entry.id   AF-A0A8R7VCK6-F1
#
_cell.length_a   1.000
_cell.length_b   1.000
_cell.length_c   1.000
_cell.angle_alpha   90.00
_cell.angle_beta   90.00
_cell.angle_gamma   90.00
#
_symmetry.space_group_name_H-M   'P 1'
#
loop_
_entity.id
_entity.type
_entity.pdbx_description
1 polymer ?
#
loop_
_entity_poly.entity_id
_entity_poly.type
_entity_poly.pdbx_seq_one_letter_code
_entity_poly.pdbx_strand_id
1 'polypeptide(L)'
;MEFVDIPTKHFLEQFVALVGLPSPVLCWRPAPDGLYIVGVQVDLGLADRVPHVYYEAARATIPEAEQAACLMVIHAVAAERNVEIRDINYYQLGYLCHQVDDLRKKLME
;
A
#
# COMPACT_ATOMS: atom_id res chain seq x y z
N MET A 1 10.35 -1.25 -23.90
CA MET A 1 9.95 -1.49 -22.50
C MET A 1 8.96 -0.39 -22.18
N GLU A 2 7.66 -0.70 -22.20
CA GLU A 2 6.62 0.25 -21.84
C GLU A 2 6.44 0.17 -20.33
N PHE A 3 6.63 1.29 -19.64
CA PHE A 3 6.45 1.40 -18.20
C PHE A 3 5.01 1.79 -17.93
N VAL A 4 4.29 0.97 -17.16
CA VAL A 4 2.92 1.27 -16.73
C VAL A 4 2.99 1.94 -15.37
N ASP A 5 2.51 3.18 -15.28
CA ASP A 5 2.32 3.86 -14.00
C ASP A 5 1.18 3.17 -13.23
N ILE A 6 1.53 2.43 -12.18
CA ILE A 6 0.54 1.81 -11.30
C ILE A 6 0.28 2.75 -10.12
N PRO A 7 -0.97 3.13 -9.84
CA PRO A 7 -1.30 3.93 -8.67
C PRO A 7 -0.85 3.26 -7.37
N THR A 8 -0.27 4.02 -6.44
CA THR A 8 0.22 3.52 -5.14
C THR A 8 -0.85 2.76 -4.35
N LYS A 9 -2.11 3.18 -4.47
CA LYS A 9 -3.26 2.47 -3.91
C LYS A 9 -3.40 1.05 -4.45
N HIS A 10 -3.26 0.87 -5.77
CA HIS A 10 -3.35 -0.45 -6.38
C HIS A 10 -2.22 -1.37 -5.94
N PHE A 11 -1.00 -0.82 -5.79
CA PHE A 11 0.10 -1.56 -5.20
C PHE A 11 -0.22 -2.01 -3.78
N LEU A 12 -0.72 -1.12 -2.93
CA LEU A 12 -1.07 -1.45 -1.55
C LEU A 12 -2.11 -2.58 -1.51
N GLU A 13 -3.16 -2.52 -2.34
CA GLU A 13 -4.18 -3.57 -2.45
C GLU A 13 -3.57 -4.93 -2.80
N GLN A 14 -2.66 -4.98 -3.79
CA GLN A 14 -1.98 -6.22 -4.16
C GLN A 14 -1.03 -6.72 -3.07
N PHE A 15 -0.29 -5.80 -2.44
CA PHE A 15 0.68 -6.13 -1.41
C PHE A 15 0.00 -6.73 -0.17
N VAL A 16 -1.07 -6.10 0.33
CA VAL A 16 -1.78 -6.64 1.51
C VAL A 16 -2.44 -7.98 1.22
N ALA A 17 -2.95 -8.17 0.00
CA ALA A 17 -3.49 -9.46 -0.43
C ALA A 17 -2.39 -10.54 -0.47
N LEU A 18 -1.18 -10.21 -0.94
CA LEU A 18 -0.04 -11.13 -0.97
C LEU A 18 0.38 -11.58 0.43
N VAL A 19 0.36 -10.68 1.41
CA VAL A 19 0.68 -11.00 2.82
C VAL A 19 -0.52 -11.52 3.62
N GLY A 20 -1.62 -11.86 2.94
CA GLY A 20 -2.78 -12.53 3.54
C GLY A 20 -3.66 -11.62 4.40
N LEU A 21 -3.70 -10.32 4.12
CA LEU A 21 -4.46 -9.33 4.88
C LEU A 21 -5.69 -8.83 4.12
N PRO A 22 -6.71 -8.32 4.83
CA PRO A 22 -7.85 -7.65 4.22
C PRO A 22 -7.46 -6.45 3.37
N SER A 23 -8.33 -6.09 2.42
CA SER A 23 -8.16 -4.89 1.61
C SER A 23 -8.07 -3.62 2.47
N PRO A 24 -7.26 -2.63 2.06
CA PRO A 24 -7.13 -1.39 2.80
C PRO A 24 -8.43 -0.60 2.76
N VAL A 25 -8.74 0.08 3.87
CA VAL A 25 -9.85 1.03 3.94
C VAL A 25 -9.29 2.44 3.77
N LEU A 26 -9.90 3.22 2.87
CA LEU A 26 -9.52 4.60 2.61
C LEU A 26 -10.67 5.54 2.96
N CYS A 27 -10.34 6.64 3.62
CA CYS A 27 -11.26 7.73 3.88
C CYS A 27 -10.56 9.07 3.64
N TRP A 28 -11.32 10.12 3.36
CA TRP A 28 -10.77 11.46 3.20
C TRP A 28 -11.67 12.51 3.81
N ARG A 29 -11.07 13.64 4.20
CA ARG A 29 -11.77 14.82 4.69
C ARG A 29 -11.09 16.11 4.21
N PRO A 30 -11.84 17.19 3.96
CA PRO A 30 -11.24 18.50 3.77
C PRO A 30 -10.59 18.98 5.07
N ALA A 31 -9.52 19.78 4.95
CA ALA A 31 -8.84 20.41 6.06
C ALA A 31 -8.74 21.93 5.85
N PRO A 32 -8.45 22.73 6.90
CA PRO A 32 -8.12 24.14 6.75
C PRO A 32 -7.00 24.37 5.72
N ASP A 33 -6.90 25.60 5.21
CA ASP A 33 -5.86 26.03 4.28
C ASP A 33 -5.87 25.37 2.89
N GLY A 34 -7.04 24.87 2.45
CA GLY A 34 -7.21 24.29 1.11
C GLY A 34 -6.53 22.93 0.94
N LEU A 35 -6.30 22.22 2.05
CA LEU A 35 -5.71 20.89 2.06
C LEU A 35 -6.78 19.79 2.12
N TYR A 36 -6.37 18.59 1.71
CA TYR A 36 -7.12 17.35 1.87
C TYR A 36 -6.33 16.40 2.77
N ILE A 37 -7.01 15.80 3.74
CA ILE A 37 -6.47 14.73 4.56
C ILE A 37 -7.03 13.41 4.06
N VAL A 38 -6.14 12.46 3.74
CA VAL A 38 -6.51 11.07 3.40
C VAL A 38 -5.97 10.15 4.47
N GLY A 39 -6.83 9.31 5.03
CA GLY A 39 -6.50 8.23 5.96
C GLY A 39 -6.56 6.88 5.27
N VAL A 40 -5.58 6.02 5.56
CA VAL A 40 -5.49 4.66 5.03
C VAL A 40 -5.29 3.70 6.18
N GLN A 41 -6.13 2.67 6.27
CA GLN A 41 -6.09 1.63 7.29
C GLN A 41 -5.90 0.24 6.67
N VAL A 42 -5.10 -0.61 7.31
CA VAL A 42 -5.03 -2.04 7.03
C VAL A 42 -5.17 -2.80 8.34
N ASP A 43 -6.16 -3.69 8.41
CA ASP A 43 -6.34 -4.57 9.57
C ASP A 43 -5.32 -5.70 9.51
N LEU A 44 -4.55 -5.88 10.59
CA LEU A 44 -3.54 -6.95 10.66
C LEU A 44 -4.14 -8.24 11.24
N GLY A 45 -5.12 -8.10 12.13
CA GLY A 45 -5.78 -9.19 12.82
C GLY A 45 -5.55 -9.15 14.34
N LEU A 46 -6.42 -9.80 15.10
CA LEU A 46 -6.40 -9.77 16.57
C LEU A 46 -5.22 -10.53 17.21
N ALA A 47 -4.53 -11.37 16.42
CA ALA A 47 -3.37 -12.13 16.87
C ALA A 47 -2.07 -11.29 16.83
N ASP A 48 -2.11 -10.14 16.14
CA ASP A 48 -0.97 -9.24 16.05
C ASP A 48 -0.89 -8.30 17.25
N ARG A 49 0.33 -7.88 17.60
CA ARG A 49 0.58 -6.91 18.69
C ARG A 49 -0.11 -5.58 18.42
N VAL A 50 -0.24 -5.22 17.15
CA VAL A 50 -0.95 -4.05 16.65
C VAL A 50 -2.10 -4.57 15.79
N PRO A 51 -3.38 -4.32 16.16
CA PRO A 51 -4.51 -4.93 15.47
C PRO A 51 -4.76 -4.35 14.06
N HIS A 52 -4.27 -3.14 13.80
CA HIS A 52 -4.35 -2.47 12.50
C HIS A 52 -3.26 -1.39 12.36
N VAL A 53 -2.85 -1.13 11.13
CA VAL A 53 -1.98 0.01 10.77
C VAL A 53 -2.86 1.12 10.22
N TYR A 54 -2.65 2.35 10.69
CA TYR A 54 -3.36 3.53 10.21
C TYR A 54 -2.40 4.71 10.01
N TYR A 55 -2.48 5.35 8.84
CA TYR A 55 -1.77 6.61 8.58
C TYR A 55 -2.66 7.63 7.88
N GLU A 56 -2.44 8.89 8.23
CA GLU A 56 -3.03 10.03 7.55
C GLU A 56 -1.94 10.88 6.88
N ALA A 57 -2.28 11.46 5.73
CA ALA A 57 -1.45 12.48 5.10
C ALA A 57 -2.31 13.66 4.64
N ALA A 58 -1.78 14.87 4.83
CA ALA A 58 -2.37 16.11 4.34
C ALA A 58 -1.60 16.64 3.12
N ARG A 59 -2.28 16.89 2.00
CA ARG A 59 -1.71 17.46 0.77
C ARG A 59 -2.68 18.40 0.08
N ALA A 60 -2.20 19.12 -0.94
CA ALA A 60 -3.01 20.06 -1.71
C ALA A 60 -4.10 19.37 -2.54
N THR A 61 -3.94 18.10 -2.87
CA THR A 61 -4.93 17.31 -3.61
C THR A 61 -5.18 15.95 -2.95
N ILE A 62 -6.38 15.39 -3.18
CA ILE A 62 -6.72 14.03 -2.70
C ILE A 62 -5.73 12.98 -3.24
N PRO A 63 -5.38 12.94 -4.54
CA PRO A 63 -4.43 11.93 -5.05
C PRO A 63 -3.04 12.00 -4.39
N GLU A 64 -2.52 13.20 -4.14
CA GLU A 64 -1.23 13.37 -3.46
C GLU A 64 -1.29 12.89 -2.00
N ALA A 65 -2.37 13.23 -1.29
CA ALA A 65 -2.58 12.80 0.09
C ALA A 65 -2.76 11.28 0.16
N GLU A 66 -3.52 10.70 -0.77
CA GLU A 66 -3.71 9.25 -0.90
C GLU A 66 -2.39 8.54 -1.15
N GLN A 67 -1.59 9.02 -2.11
CA GLN A 67 -0.27 8.45 -2.39
C GLN A 67 0.63 8.46 -1.14
N ALA A 68 0.70 9.60 -0.44
CA ALA A 68 1.52 9.72 0.75
C ALA A 68 1.05 8.80 1.89
N ALA A 69 -0.26 8.72 2.14
CA ALA A 69 -0.81 7.85 3.18
C ALA A 69 -0.62 6.36 2.82
N CYS A 70 -0.84 5.96 1.57
CA CYS A 70 -0.62 4.60 1.10
C CYS A 70 0.84 4.17 1.26
N LEU A 71 1.82 5.03 0.91
CA LEU A 71 3.25 4.73 1.10
C LEU A 71 3.60 4.43 2.55
N MET A 72 3.08 5.24 3.49
CA MET A 72 3.33 5.04 4.92
C MET A 72 2.75 3.70 5.41
N VAL A 73 1.53 3.36 4.97
CA VAL A 73 0.91 2.08 5.31
C VAL A 73 1.69 0.90 4.72
N ILE A 74 2.15 0.98 3.46
CA ILE A 74 2.97 -0.06 2.84
C ILE A 74 4.21 -0.35 3.69
N HIS A 75 4.96 0.69 4.06
CA HIS A 75 6.17 0.52 4.87
C HIS A 75 5.88 -0.07 6.25
N ALA A 76 4.80 0.35 6.90
CA ALA A 76 4.42 -0.17 8.21
C ALA A 76 3.95 -1.63 8.14
N VAL A 77 3.12 -2.01 7.16
CA VAL A 77 2.72 -3.40 6.95
C VAL A 77 3.93 -4.28 6.65
N ALA A 78 4.87 -3.79 5.84
CA ALA A 78 6.11 -4.51 5.55
C ALA A 78 6.95 -4.75 6.81
N ALA A 79 7.10 -3.73 7.67
CA ALA A 79 7.79 -3.87 8.94
C ALA A 79 7.13 -4.91 9.85
N GLU A 80 5.79 -4.85 10.02
CA GLU A 80 5.05 -5.79 10.86
C GLU A 80 5.09 -7.23 10.33
N ARG A 81 5.16 -7.40 9.00
CA ARG A 81 5.24 -8.72 8.35
C ARG A 81 6.68 -9.18 8.10
N ASN A 82 7.69 -8.43 8.58
CA ASN A 82 9.11 -8.69 8.34
C ASN A 82 9.45 -8.88 6.85
N VAL A 83 8.76 -8.14 5.97
CA VAL A 83 9.01 -8.12 4.54
C VAL A 83 9.97 -6.98 4.25
N GLU A 84 11.14 -7.30 3.72
CA GLU A 84 12.08 -6.29 3.25
C GLU A 84 11.60 -5.75 1.90
N ILE A 85 11.19 -4.48 1.89
CA ILE A 85 10.94 -3.75 0.65
C ILE A 85 12.29 -3.21 0.17
N ARG A 86 12.98 -3.97 -0.67
CA ARG A 86 14.21 -3.52 -1.34
C ARG A 86 13.85 -2.64 -2.53
N ASP A 87 14.33 -1.40 -2.51
CA ASP A 87 14.16 -0.39 -3.55
C ASP A 87 12.83 -0.53 -4.30
N ILE A 88 11.72 -0.04 -3.72
CA ILE A 88 10.62 0.41 -4.58
C ILE A 88 11.10 1.73 -5.18
N ASN A 89 11.95 1.61 -6.19
CA ASN A 89 11.92 2.60 -7.24
C ASN A 89 10.52 2.43 -7.86
N TYR A 90 9.70 3.48 -7.94
CA TYR A 90 8.34 3.36 -8.48
C TYR A 90 8.32 2.72 -9.90
N TYR A 91 9.46 2.74 -10.60
CA TYR A 91 9.76 2.00 -11.83
C TYR A 91 9.80 0.45 -11.71
N GLN A 92 10.01 -0.10 -10.51
CA GLN A 92 10.13 -1.54 -10.23
C GLN A 92 8.80 -2.18 -9.79
N LEU A 93 7.71 -1.43 -9.75
CA LEU A 93 6.39 -2.00 -9.43
C LEU A 93 5.92 -3.01 -10.49
N GLY A 94 6.27 -2.79 -11.76
CA GLY A 94 6.07 -3.77 -12.83
C GLY A 94 6.88 -5.06 -12.61
N TYR A 95 8.05 -4.96 -11.96
CA TYR A 95 8.86 -6.13 -11.60
C TYR A 95 8.21 -6.92 -10.45
N LEU A 96 7.61 -6.25 -9.47
CA LEU A 96 6.83 -6.88 -8.40
C LEU A 96 5.59 -7.62 -8.93
N CYS A 97 4.86 -7.05 -9.89
CA CYS A 97 3.74 -7.78 -10.54
C CYS A 97 4.22 -9.04 -11.26
N HIS A 98 5.37 -8.98 -11.97
CA HIS A 98 5.95 -10.17 -12.59
C HIS A 98 6.38 -11.23 -11.57
N GLN A 99 6.98 -10.83 -10.45
CA GLN A 99 7.34 -11.77 -9.39
C GLN A 99 6.12 -12.42 -8.73
N VAL A 100 5.03 -11.67 -8.53
CA VAL A 100 3.77 -12.20 -8.00
C VAL A 100 3.12 -13.18 -8.98
N ASP A 101 3.14 -12.88 -10.29
CA ASP A 101 2.60 -13.78 -11.32
C ASP A 101 3.44 -15.06 -11.47
N ASP A 102 4.76 -14.96 -11.40
CA ASP A 102 5.65 -16.14 -11.40
C ASP A 102 5.46 -17.01 -10.14
N LEU A 103 5.25 -16.39 -8.97
CA LEU A 103 4.91 -17.12 -7.75
C LEU A 103 3.56 -17.82 -7.87
N ARG A 104 2.54 -17.14 -8.43
CA ARG A 104 1.21 -17.74 -8.67
C ARG A 104 1.29 -18.94 -9.61
N LYS A 105 2.07 -18.86 -10.68
CA LYS A 105 2.27 -19.99 -11.61
C LYS A 105 2.93 -21.19 -10.92
N LYS A 106 3.98 -20.97 -10.15
CA LYS A 106 4.69 -22.04 -9.41
C LYS A 106 3.86 -22.70 -8.32
N LEU A 107 2.85 -22.02 -7.79
CA LEU A 107 1.91 -22.57 -6.81
C LEU A 107 0.72 -23.31 -7.45
N MET A 108 0.53 -23.17 -8.76
CA MET A 108 -0.52 -23.84 -9.54
C MET A 108 -0.03 -25.07 -10.31
N GLU A 109 1.28 -25.34 -10.29
CA GLU A 109 1.90 -26.62 -10.67
C GLU A 109 2.03 -27.54 -9.45
#